data_AF-A0A440IAP5-F1
#
_entry.id   AF-A0A440IAP5-F1
#
_cell.length_a   1.000
_cell.length_b   1.000
_cell.length_c   1.000
_cell.angle_alpha   90.00
_cell.angle_beta   90.00
_cell.angle_gamma   90.00
#
_symmetry.space_group_name_H-M   'P 1'
#
loop_
_entity.id
_entity.type
_entity.pdbx_description
1 polymer ?
#
loop_
_entity_poly.entity_id
_entity_poly.type
_entity_poly.pdbx_seq_one_letter_code
_entity_poly.pdbx_strand_id
1 'polypeptide(L)'
;TGAMSFGSISREAHTTLARAMNTIGGKSNTGEGGEEADRYLPLPDGGKNPERSAIKQVASGRFGVTAEYLVNSDVMQIKVAQGAKPGEGGQLPGHKVDATIAKVRHST
;
A
#
# COMPACT_ATOMS: atom_id res chain seq x y z
N THR A 1 11.56 2.08 1.43
CA THR A 1 11.01 3.01 2.43
C THR A 1 10.27 2.25 3.51
N GLY A 2 10.02 2.90 4.65
CA GLY A 2 9.10 2.41 5.67
C GLY A 2 7.64 2.41 5.20
N ALA A 3 6.78 1.78 5.99
CA ALA A 3 5.37 1.62 5.66
C ALA A 3 4.54 2.86 5.99
N MET A 4 3.79 3.37 5.01
CA MET A 4 2.84 4.48 5.16
C MET A 4 1.63 4.18 4.29
N SER A 5 0.42 4.20 4.86
CA SER A 5 -0.77 3.75 4.14
C SER A 5 -1.21 4.72 3.04
N PHE A 6 -1.71 4.18 1.93
CA PHE A 6 -2.62 4.92 1.07
C PHE A 6 -3.85 5.37 1.89
N GLY A 7 -4.10 6.68 1.91
CA GLY A 7 -5.06 7.35 2.79
C GLY A 7 -4.40 8.13 3.93
N SER A 8 -3.32 7.63 4.55
CA SER A 8 -2.53 8.49 5.45
C SER A 8 -1.72 9.51 4.66
N ILE A 9 -1.14 9.08 3.54
CA ILE A 9 -0.50 9.93 2.53
C ILE A 9 -1.29 9.87 1.22
N SER A 10 -1.14 10.88 0.37
CA SER A 10 -1.83 10.95 -0.91
C SER A 10 -1.31 9.88 -1.89
N ARG A 11 -2.08 9.62 -2.97
CA ARG A 11 -1.67 8.69 -4.02
C ARG A 11 -0.37 9.15 -4.69
N GLU A 12 -0.23 10.44 -4.94
CA GLU A 12 0.95 11.06 -5.56
C GLU A 12 2.19 10.81 -4.71
N ALA A 13 2.09 11.04 -3.39
CA ALA A 13 3.20 10.76 -2.47
C ALA A 13 3.52 9.26 -2.42
N HIS A 14 2.50 8.41 -2.32
CA HIS A 14 2.67 6.96 -2.21
C HIS A 14 3.33 6.35 -3.46
N THR A 15 2.85 6.73 -4.65
CA THR A 15 3.39 6.28 -5.94
C THR A 15 4.77 6.86 -6.21
N THR A 16 5.03 8.11 -5.84
CA THR A 16 6.36 8.74 -5.96
C THR A 16 7.42 7.93 -5.18
N LEU A 17 7.10 7.51 -3.94
CA LEU A 17 7.98 6.65 -3.17
C LEU A 17 8.20 5.30 -3.85
N ALA A 18 7.14 4.67 -4.37
CA ALA A 18 7.27 3.40 -5.08
C ALA A 18 8.17 3.51 -6.32
N ARG A 19 7.93 4.52 -7.17
CA ARG A 19 8.76 4.78 -8.36
C ARG A 19 10.22 5.01 -7.96
N ALA A 20 10.48 5.89 -7.00
CA ALA A 20 11.83 6.17 -6.55
C ALA A 20 12.54 4.92 -6.02
N MET A 21 11.89 4.15 -5.16
CA MET A 21 12.49 2.94 -4.58
C MET A 21 12.75 1.87 -5.66
N ASN A 22 11.82 1.66 -6.58
CA ASN A 22 11.97 0.70 -7.65
C ASN A 22 13.11 1.09 -8.62
N THR A 23 13.26 2.39 -8.92
CA THR A 23 14.35 2.90 -9.76
C THR A 23 15.73 2.65 -9.15
N ILE A 24 15.89 2.81 -7.84
CA ILE A 24 17.18 2.61 -7.15
C ILE A 24 17.42 1.17 -6.68
N GLY A 25 16.56 0.22 -7.08
CA GLY A 25 16.65 -1.19 -6.65
C GLY A 25 16.31 -1.42 -5.16
N GLY A 26 15.74 -0.43 -4.48
CA GLY A 26 15.19 -0.60 -3.15
C GLY A 26 13.72 -1.06 -3.19
N LYS A 27 13.05 -1.03 -2.03
CA LYS A 27 11.67 -1.53 -1.89
C LYS A 27 10.80 -0.52 -1.17
N SER A 28 9.66 -0.15 -1.73
CA SER A 28 8.60 0.59 -1.03
C SER A 28 7.61 -0.37 -0.35
N ASN A 29 6.85 0.13 0.61
CA ASN A 29 5.90 -0.62 1.40
C ASN A 29 4.53 0.07 1.40
N THR A 30 3.46 -0.68 1.12
CA THR A 30 2.08 -0.16 1.01
C THR A 30 1.50 0.43 2.30
N GLY A 31 2.06 0.07 3.45
CA GLY A 31 1.36 0.24 4.72
C GLY A 31 0.02 -0.51 4.77
N GLU A 32 -0.83 -0.13 5.70
CA GLU A 32 -2.07 -0.84 6.05
C GLU A 32 -3.25 -0.57 5.13
N GLY A 33 -3.09 0.29 4.13
CA GLY A 33 -4.22 0.87 3.40
C GLY A 33 -4.68 0.10 2.17
N GLY A 34 -4.00 -1.00 1.83
CA GLY A 34 -4.10 -1.64 0.52
C GLY A 34 -3.25 -0.92 -0.54
N GLU A 35 -3.41 -1.33 -1.79
CA GLU A 35 -2.79 -0.71 -2.96
C GLU A 35 -3.71 -0.88 -4.17
N GLU A 36 -3.82 0.14 -5.00
CA GLU A 36 -4.76 0.18 -6.11
C GLU A 36 -4.37 -0.81 -7.21
N ALA A 37 -5.34 -1.59 -7.72
CA ALA A 37 -5.07 -2.71 -8.63
C ALA A 37 -4.45 -2.30 -9.97
N ASP A 38 -4.67 -1.07 -10.43
CA ASP A 38 -4.07 -0.54 -11.65
C ASP A 38 -2.53 -0.48 -11.55
N ARG A 39 -1.98 -0.42 -10.33
CA ARG A 39 -0.53 -0.46 -10.08
C ARG A 39 0.09 -1.84 -10.28
N TYR A 40 -0.72 -2.88 -10.51
CA TYR A 40 -0.24 -4.24 -10.80
C TYR A 40 -0.14 -4.51 -12.30
N LEU A 41 -0.83 -3.72 -13.13
CA LEU A 41 -0.87 -3.92 -14.57
C LEU A 41 0.49 -3.61 -15.19
N PRO A 42 1.01 -4.44 -16.10
CA PRO A 42 2.25 -4.12 -16.81
C PRO A 42 2.09 -2.86 -17.66
N LEU A 43 3.21 -2.18 -17.91
CA LEU A 43 3.28 -1.08 -18.86
C LEU A 43 3.08 -1.59 -20.31
N PRO A 44 2.78 -0.70 -21.28
CA PRO A 44 2.58 -1.10 -22.67
C PRO A 44 3.76 -1.83 -23.32
N ASP A 45 4.98 -1.60 -22.82
CA ASP A 45 6.21 -2.27 -23.26
C ASP A 45 6.45 -3.63 -22.58
N GLY A 46 5.51 -4.10 -21.75
CA GLY A 46 5.60 -5.32 -20.96
C GLY A 46 6.42 -5.17 -19.67
N GLY A 47 6.94 -3.97 -19.39
CA GLY A 47 7.66 -3.67 -18.17
C GLY A 47 6.76 -3.73 -16.93
N LYS A 48 7.36 -3.98 -15.76
CA LYS A 48 6.65 -3.88 -14.48
C LYS A 48 6.27 -2.42 -14.23
N ASN A 49 5.05 -2.19 -13.74
CA ASN A 49 4.62 -0.85 -13.35
C ASN A 49 5.49 -0.33 -12.18
N PRO A 50 6.21 0.80 -12.36
CA PRO A 50 7.12 1.33 -11.35
C PRO A 50 6.38 1.86 -10.12
N GLU A 51 5.07 2.03 -10.18
CA GLU A 51 4.26 2.45 -9.05
C GLU A 51 3.89 1.30 -8.12
N ARG A 52 4.12 0.04 -8.49
CA ARG A 52 3.85 -1.12 -7.62
C ARG A 52 4.76 -1.11 -6.40
N SER A 53 4.21 -1.24 -5.18
CA SER A 53 5.07 -1.43 -4.00
C SER A 53 5.59 -2.87 -3.90
N ALA A 54 6.88 -3.04 -3.65
CA ALA A 54 7.49 -4.35 -3.52
C ALA A 54 7.06 -5.08 -2.22
N ILE A 55 6.86 -4.34 -1.13
CA ILE A 55 6.44 -4.89 0.16
C ILE A 55 4.94 -4.64 0.35
N LYS A 56 4.20 -5.71 0.61
CA LYS A 56 2.77 -5.67 0.93
C LYS A 56 2.59 -5.92 2.42
N GLN A 57 1.84 -5.07 3.11
CA GLN A 57 1.63 -5.18 4.54
C GLN A 57 0.26 -5.79 4.88
N VAL A 58 0.26 -6.74 5.80
CA VAL A 58 -0.92 -7.40 6.34
C VAL A 58 -1.06 -6.99 7.80
N ALA A 59 -2.00 -6.10 8.09
CA ALA A 59 -2.29 -5.56 9.43
C ALA A 59 -3.71 -5.91 9.89
N SER A 60 -4.03 -5.67 11.17
CA SER A 60 -5.26 -6.18 11.81
C SER A 60 -6.56 -5.94 11.03
N GLY A 61 -6.74 -4.75 10.45
CA GLY A 61 -7.94 -4.42 9.67
C GLY A 61 -8.03 -5.09 8.29
N ARG A 62 -6.95 -5.72 7.81
CA ARG A 62 -6.87 -6.41 6.50
C ARG A 62 -7.39 -5.60 5.30
N PHE A 63 -7.35 -4.26 5.40
CA PHE A 63 -7.84 -3.38 4.34
C PHE A 63 -7.08 -3.62 3.03
N GLY A 64 -7.83 -3.85 1.94
CA GLY A 64 -7.28 -4.11 0.61
C GLY A 64 -6.46 -5.41 0.49
N VAL A 65 -6.47 -6.28 1.51
CA VAL A 65 -5.78 -7.57 1.47
C VAL A 65 -6.64 -8.57 0.70
N THR A 66 -6.33 -8.70 -0.59
CA THR A 66 -6.96 -9.65 -1.51
C THR A 66 -5.93 -10.67 -2.03
N ALA A 67 -6.40 -11.73 -2.70
CA ALA A 67 -5.49 -12.66 -3.37
C ALA A 67 -4.60 -11.92 -4.40
N GLU A 68 -5.19 -11.04 -5.22
CA GLU A 68 -4.47 -10.22 -6.20
C GLU A 68 -3.40 -9.32 -5.55
N TYR A 69 -3.72 -8.71 -4.40
CA TYR A 69 -2.78 -7.90 -3.63
C TYR A 69 -1.58 -8.73 -3.15
N LEU A 70 -1.81 -9.94 -2.64
CA LEU A 70 -0.77 -10.81 -2.07
C LEU A 70 0.13 -11.41 -3.16
N VAL A 71 -0.41 -11.86 -4.30
CA VAL A 71 0.40 -12.42 -5.40
C VAL A 71 1.28 -11.35 -6.06
N ASN A 72 0.95 -10.07 -5.90
CA ASN A 72 1.75 -8.94 -6.38
C ASN A 72 2.80 -8.43 -5.37
N SER A 73 3.10 -9.21 -4.32
CA SER A 73 4.16 -8.92 -3.35
C SER A 73 5.49 -9.57 -3.76
N ASP A 74 6.59 -8.84 -3.56
CA ASP A 74 7.91 -9.48 -3.49
C ASP A 74 8.22 -9.90 -2.05
N VAL A 75 7.66 -9.17 -1.07
CA VAL A 75 7.75 -9.45 0.37
C VAL A 75 6.40 -9.17 1.02
N MET A 76 5.96 -10.07 1.90
CA MET A 76 4.80 -9.85 2.77
C MET A 76 5.26 -9.48 4.17
N GLN A 77 4.76 -8.37 4.70
CA GLN A 77 5.04 -7.92 6.06
C GLN A 77 3.80 -8.09 6.95
N ILE A 78 3.90 -8.92 7.99
CA ILE A 78 2.89 -8.98 9.04
C ILE A 78 3.15 -7.82 10.01
N LYS A 79 2.22 -6.88 10.08
CA LYS A 79 2.32 -5.78 11.05
C LYS A 79 1.63 -6.18 12.35
N VAL A 80 2.45 -6.40 13.37
CA VAL A 80 1.98 -6.66 14.74
C VAL A 80 1.72 -5.34 15.48
N ALA A 81 2.60 -4.35 15.35
CA ALA A 81 2.53 -3.07 16.03
C ALA A 81 3.25 -1.95 15.25
N GLN A 82 3.14 -0.71 15.71
CA GLN A 82 3.96 0.42 15.26
C GLN A 82 4.48 1.24 16.44
N GLY A 83 5.66 1.83 16.32
CA GLY A 83 6.30 2.56 17.42
C GLY A 83 5.50 3.76 17.96
N ALA A 84 4.74 4.45 17.10
CA ALA A 84 3.94 5.61 17.52
C ALA A 84 2.75 5.25 18.42
N LYS A 85 2.24 4.03 18.33
CA LYS A 85 1.10 3.53 19.13
C LYS A 85 1.12 1.99 19.16
N PRO A 86 1.97 1.39 20.01
CA PRO A 86 2.23 -0.06 19.95
C PRO A 86 1.06 -0.92 20.43
N GLY A 87 0.16 -0.38 21.26
CA GLY A 87 -1.02 -1.10 21.80
C GLY A 87 -2.29 -0.97 20.96
N GLU A 88 -2.24 -0.29 19.81
CA GLU A 88 -3.42 0.05 19.02
C GLU A 88 -3.24 -0.24 17.52
N GLY A 89 -4.36 -0.26 16.79
CA GLY A 89 -4.37 -0.36 15.34
C GLY A 89 -4.13 0.96 14.60
N GLY A 90 -4.00 0.88 13.27
CA GLY A 90 -4.02 2.03 12.39
C GLY A 90 -5.30 2.87 12.55
N GLN A 91 -5.19 4.17 12.32
CA GLN A 91 -6.34 5.08 12.31
C GLN A 91 -6.30 5.90 11.03
N LEU A 92 -7.46 6.03 10.39
CA LEU A 92 -7.68 6.98 9.30
C LEU A 92 -8.97 7.75 9.62
N PRO A 93 -8.94 9.09 9.77
CA PRO A 93 -10.15 9.87 9.98
C PRO A 93 -11.16 9.68 8.84
N GLY A 94 -12.45 9.57 9.16
CA GLY A 94 -13.50 9.28 8.17
C GLY A 94 -13.56 10.27 7.01
N HIS A 95 -13.34 11.56 7.26
CA HIS A 95 -13.32 12.58 6.20
C HIS A 95 -12.15 12.45 5.21
N LYS A 96 -11.14 11.61 5.51
CA LYS A 96 -10.07 11.25 4.56
C LYS A 96 -10.40 9.99 3.75
N VAL A 97 -11.50 9.29 4.06
CA VAL A 97 -11.95 8.12 3.32
C VAL A 97 -12.77 8.61 2.13
N ASP A 98 -12.09 8.97 1.05
CA ASP A 98 -12.75 9.26 -0.22
C ASP A 98 -13.21 7.97 -0.91
N ALA A 99 -13.94 8.10 -2.03
CA ALA A 99 -14.46 6.97 -2.79
C ALA A 99 -13.36 6.01 -3.29
N THR A 100 -12.16 6.52 -3.57
CA THR A 100 -11.02 5.71 -4.04
C THR A 100 -10.47 4.88 -2.89
N ILE A 101 -10.24 5.51 -1.73
CA ILE A 101 -9.78 4.82 -0.52
C ILE A 101 -10.83 3.80 -0.06
N ALA A 102 -12.11 4.18 -0.02
CA ALA A 102 -13.20 3.29 0.32
C ALA A 102 -13.22 2.04 -0.58
N LYS A 103 -13.10 2.23 -1.90
CA LYS A 103 -13.03 1.15 -2.88
C LYS A 103 -11.84 0.21 -2.64
N VAL A 104 -10.64 0.76 -2.41
CA VAL A 104 -9.42 -0.03 -2.16
C VAL A 104 -9.52 -0.81 -0.85
N ARG A 105 -10.13 -0.21 0.17
CA ARG A 105 -10.24 -0.81 1.51
C ARG A 105 -11.45 -1.73 1.66
N HIS A 106 -12.36 -1.76 0.69
CA HIS A 106 -13.68 -2.38 0.80
C HIS A 106 -14.46 -1.86 2.02
N SER A 107 -14.36 -0.55 2.26
CA SER A 107 -15.05 0.14 3.35
C SER A 107 -16.13 1.10 2.83
N THR A 108 -16.96 1.59 3.73
CA THR A 108 -17.92 2.68 3.49
C THR A 108 -17.29 4.04 3.69
#